data_AF-A0A966F3N2-F1
#
_entry.id   AF-A0A966F3N2-F1
#
_cell.length_a   1.000
_cell.length_b   1.000
_cell.length_c   1.000
_cell.angle_alpha   90.00
_cell.angle_beta   90.00
_cell.angle_gamma   90.00
#
_symmetry.space_group_name_H-M   'P 1'
#
loop_
_entity.id
_entity.type
_entity.pdbx_description
1 polymer ?
#
loop_
_entity_poly.entity_id
_entity_poly.type
_entity_poly.pdbx_seq_one_letter_code
_entity_poly.pdbx_strand_id
1 'polypeptide(L)' 'MSPRIVCVTGGAGFIGSHIADAMLAAGHRVLIVDDLSSGRKEN' A
#
# COMPACT_ATOMS: atom_id res chain seq x y z
N MET A 1 -0.90 13.87 -12.73
CA MET A 1 -2.19 13.35 -12.21
C MET A 1 -2.51 14.12 -10.93
N SER A 2 -3.77 14.42 -10.62
CA SER A 2 -4.09 15.06 -9.33
C SER A 2 -3.88 14.05 -8.18
N PRO A 3 -3.37 14.48 -7.00
CA PRO A 3 -3.22 13.60 -5.84
C PRO A 3 -4.57 12.96 -5.46
N ARG A 4 -4.56 11.66 -5.20
CA ARG A 4 -5.73 10.91 -4.69
C ARG A 4 -5.36 10.13 -3.45
N ILE A 5 -6.38 9.64 -2.76
CA ILE A 5 -6.24 8.62 -1.73
C ILE A 5 -6.50 7.26 -2.38
N VAL A 6 -5.54 6.35 -2.26
CA VAL A 6 -5.61 4.98 -2.77
C VAL A 6 -5.72 4.04 -1.57
N CYS A 7 -6.76 3.21 -1.54
CA CYS A 7 -6.91 2.16 -0.54
C CYS A 7 -6.27 0.87 -1.06
N VAL A 8 -5.35 0.29 -0.29
CA VAL A 8 -4.68 -0.97 -0.61
C VAL A 8 -5.02 -1.99 0.48
N THR A 9 -5.74 -3.05 0.11
CA THR A 9 -5.98 -4.20 0.99
C THR A 9 -4.82 -5.19 0.85
N GLY A 10 -4.37 -5.79 1.96
CA GLY A 10 -3.20 -6.68 1.93
C GLY A 10 -1.87 -5.93 1.74
N GLY A 11 -1.81 -4.66 2.17
CA GLY A 11 -0.67 -3.77 1.96
C GLY A 11 0.61 -4.13 2.71
N ALA A 12 0.56 -5.03 3.70
CA ALA A 12 1.75 -5.60 4.35
C ALA A 12 2.21 -6.93 3.70
N GLY A 13 1.53 -7.35 2.63
CA GLY A 13 1.96 -8.44 1.76
C GLY A 13 2.88 -7.96 0.64
N PHE A 14 3.61 -8.90 0.01
CA PHE A 14 4.61 -8.60 -1.02
C PHE A 14 4.09 -7.69 -2.14
N ILE A 15 2.95 -8.03 -2.76
CA ILE A 15 2.39 -7.24 -3.87
C ILE A 15 1.82 -5.91 -3.35
N GLY A 16 1.11 -5.96 -2.22
CA GLY A 16 0.45 -4.79 -1.66
C GLY A 16 1.42 -3.68 -1.28
N SER A 17 2.58 -4.02 -0.70
CA SER A 17 3.58 -3.03 -0.32
C SER A 17 4.25 -2.37 -1.53
N HIS A 18 4.55 -3.13 -2.59
CA HIS A 18 5.09 -2.57 -3.84
C HIS A 18 4.09 -1.64 -4.55
N ILE A 19 2.78 -1.96 -4.49
CA ILE A 19 1.74 -1.06 -4.99
C ILE A 19 1.68 0.22 -4.15
N ALA A 20 1.75 0.10 -2.82
CA ALA A 20 1.76 1.26 -1.93
C ALA A 20 2.94 2.19 -2.25
N ASP A 21 4.16 1.64 -2.40
CA ASP A 21 5.36 2.40 -2.77
C ASP A 21 5.20 3.10 -4.13
N ALA A 22 4.68 2.39 -5.13
CA ALA A 22 4.46 2.97 -6.45
C ALA A 22 3.44 4.12 -6.42
N MET A 23 2.37 4.00 -5.64
CA MET A 23 1.35 5.06 -5.50
C MET A 23 1.89 6.26 -4.73
N LEU A 24 2.69 6.04 -3.69
CA LEU A 24 3.40 7.11 -2.97
C LEU A 24 4.36 7.85 -3.91
N ALA A 25 5.17 7.12 -4.69
CA ALA A 25 6.08 7.69 -5.68
C ALA A 25 5.35 8.49 -6.78
N ALA A 26 4.12 8.09 -7.12
CA ALA A 26 3.25 8.82 -8.05
C ALA A 26 2.59 10.07 -7.45
N GLY A 27 2.85 10.41 -6.17
CA GLY A 27 2.31 11.57 -5.49
C GLY A 27 0.89 11.37 -4.94
N HIS A 28 0.50 10.11 -4.70
CA HIS A 28 -0.76 9.78 -4.03
C HIS A 28 -0.56 9.54 -2.54
N ARG A 29 -1.66 9.63 -1.79
CA ARG A 29 -1.72 9.16 -0.41
C ARG A 29 -2.23 7.73 -0.39
N VAL A 30 -1.64 6.88 0.43
CA VAL A 30 -2.05 5.48 0.54
C VAL A 30 -2.67 5.22 1.91
N LEU A 31 -3.78 4.50 1.92
CA LEU A 31 -4.43 3.92 3.09
C LEU A 31 -4.29 2.40 2.99
N ILE A 32 -3.64 1.78 3.97
CA ILE A 32 -3.47 0.32 4.00
C ILE A 32 -4.50 -0.29 4.95
N VAL A 33 -5.13 -1.38 4.50
CA VAL A 33 -5.95 -2.28 5.34
C VAL A 33 -5.36 -3.66 5.24
N ASP A 34 -4.88 -4.20 6.36
CA ASP A 34 -4.21 -5.50 6.41
C ASP A 34 -4.48 -6.16 7.77
N ASP A 35 -4.69 -7.47 7.77
CA ASP A 35 -4.94 -8.26 8.98
C ASP A 35 -3.68 -8.93 9.54
N LEU A 36 -2.55 -8.76 8.86
CA LEU A 36 -1.23 -9.34 9.17
C LEU A 36 -1.25 -10.88 9.27
N SER A 37 -2.21 -11.55 8.62
CA SER A 37 -2.32 -13.01 8.65
C SER A 37 -1.14 -13.70 7.95
N SER A 38 -0.68 -13.15 6.83
CA SER A 38 0.52 -13.58 6.09
C SER A 38 1.53 -12.47 5.80
N GLY A 39 1.16 -11.22 6.09
CA GLY A 39 2.01 -10.05 5.90
C GLY A 39 3.11 -9.93 6.97
N ARG A 40 4.18 -9.21 6.66
CA ARG A 40 5.22 -8.84 7.62
C ARG A 40 5.32 -7.34 7.69
N LYS A 41 5.60 -6.79 8.87
CA LYS A 41 5.84 -5.34 9.04
C LYS A 41 7.05 -4.84 8.26
N GLU A 42 7.96 -5.74 7.92
CA GLU A 42 9.16 -5.43 7.13
C GLU A 42 8.87 -5.23 5.63
N ASN A 43 7.74 -5.76 5.15
CA ASN A 43 7.32 -5.64 3.75
C ASN A 43 6.69 -4.28 3.49
#